data_AF-A0A1Z9WEX1-F1
#
_entry.id   AF-A0A1Z9WEX1-F1
#
_cell.length_a   1.000
_cell.length_b   1.000
_cell.length_c   1.000
_cell.angle_alpha   90.00
_cell.angle_beta   90.00
_cell.angle_gamma   90.00
#
_symmetry.space_group_name_H-M   'P 1'
#
loop_
_entity.id
_entity.type
_entity.pdbx_description
1 polymer ?
#
loop_
_entity_poly.entity_id
_entity_poly.type
_entity_poly.pdbx_seq_one_letter_code
_entity_poly.pdbx_strand_id
1 'polypeptide(L)'
;MLSHRLTLTVSLTLCHIPLASSQEMPQTQLSNLLRQVNTMSATVQQLIVESDGALLEESSIQMHVMRPDGFYWKTLEPFSELLVTNGTILWSYQPDLEQVVIENWDSSRAELAAELLSGRTDSLTEEYEIFAQGNAGENMVVFQLRPLDQNSLYRRINISFDNAALFSIHLDNKNGQKTLWQFNQPQINQQLSPDLFNFQIPPGIDIVDNRVSQE
;
A
#
# COMPACT_ATOMS: atom_id res chain seq x y z
N MET A 1 39.84 -77.53 16.02
CA MET A 1 40.07 -76.11 16.31
C MET A 1 39.82 -75.32 15.03
N LEU A 2 38.61 -74.81 14.82
CA LEU A 2 38.29 -73.85 13.75
C LEU A 2 37.83 -72.56 14.44
N SER A 3 38.58 -71.47 14.27
CA SER A 3 38.25 -70.14 14.79
C SER A 3 37.48 -69.37 13.73
N HIS A 4 36.22 -69.04 14.01
CA HIS A 4 35.44 -68.08 13.22
C HIS A 4 35.79 -66.66 13.67
N ARG A 5 36.24 -65.82 12.73
CA ARG A 5 36.41 -64.38 12.94
C ARG A 5 35.12 -63.68 12.51
N LEU A 6 34.45 -63.06 13.47
CA LEU A 6 33.23 -62.27 13.27
C LEU A 6 33.63 -60.85 12.84
N THR A 7 33.36 -60.48 11.59
CA THR A 7 33.60 -59.12 11.09
C THR A 7 32.37 -58.27 11.37
N LEU A 8 32.49 -57.29 12.28
CA LEU A 8 31.42 -56.37 12.64
C LEU A 8 31.43 -55.17 11.68
N THR A 9 30.45 -55.06 10.80
CA THR A 9 30.29 -53.92 9.88
C THR A 9 29.48 -52.83 10.57
N VAL A 10 30.14 -51.75 11.01
CA VAL A 10 29.47 -50.56 11.56
C VAL A 10 28.91 -49.74 10.39
N SER A 11 27.60 -49.76 10.22
CA SER A 11 26.90 -48.94 9.22
C SER A 11 26.70 -47.54 9.81
N LEU A 12 27.45 -46.55 9.32
CA LEU A 12 27.37 -45.16 9.73
C LEU A 12 26.21 -44.50 8.95
N THR A 13 25.01 -44.49 9.53
CA THR A 13 23.86 -43.75 8.98
C THR A 13 24.10 -42.25 9.07
N LEU A 14 24.39 -41.63 7.93
CA LEU A 14 24.50 -40.18 7.77
C LEU A 14 23.10 -39.57 7.92
N CYS A 15 22.82 -38.96 9.06
CA CYS A 15 21.56 -38.25 9.29
C CYS A 15 21.60 -36.94 8.50
N HIS A 16 20.90 -36.88 7.37
CA HIS A 16 20.69 -35.63 6.64
C HIS A 16 19.78 -34.73 7.47
N ILE A 17 20.35 -33.70 8.08
CA ILE A 17 19.57 -32.63 8.70
C ILE A 17 18.94 -31.85 7.54
N PRO A 18 17.61 -31.83 7.37
CA PRO A 18 17.00 -30.95 6.40
C PRO A 18 17.32 -29.51 6.80
N LEU A 19 18.03 -28.78 5.93
CA LEU A 19 18.10 -27.32 6.03
C LEU A 19 16.66 -26.82 5.90
N ALA A 20 16.06 -26.42 7.02
CA ALA A 20 14.80 -25.70 6.99
C ALA A 20 15.06 -24.41 6.20
N SER A 21 14.45 -24.29 5.03
CA SER A 21 14.35 -23.01 4.34
C SER A 21 13.54 -22.09 5.23
N SER A 22 14.17 -21.10 5.86
CA SER A 22 13.46 -20.05 6.58
C SER A 22 12.57 -19.31 5.59
N GLN A 23 11.27 -19.60 5.58
CA GLN A 23 10.31 -18.78 4.86
C GLN A 23 10.29 -17.41 5.53
N GLU A 24 10.51 -16.37 4.75
CA GLU A 24 10.40 -14.99 5.21
C GLU A 24 8.97 -14.74 5.73
N MET A 25 8.84 -14.03 6.86
CA MET A 25 7.52 -13.71 7.41
C MET A 25 6.78 -12.77 6.45
N PRO A 26 5.45 -12.92 6.25
CA PRO A 26 4.70 -12.10 5.30
C PRO A 26 4.85 -10.59 5.51
N GLN A 27 5.01 -10.18 6.77
CA GLN A 27 5.17 -8.82 7.26
C GLN A 27 6.49 -8.24 6.77
N THR A 28 7.56 -9.02 6.89
CA THR A 28 8.89 -8.66 6.40
C THR A 28 8.88 -8.58 4.88
N GLN A 29 8.25 -9.55 4.20
CA GLN A 29 8.15 -9.57 2.76
C GLN A 29 7.37 -8.37 2.20
N LEU A 30 6.19 -8.06 2.77
CA LEU A 30 5.39 -6.89 2.40
C LEU A 30 6.16 -5.59 2.65
N SER A 31 6.78 -5.46 3.83
CA SER A 31 7.58 -4.29 4.16
C SER A 31 8.74 -4.12 3.18
N ASN A 32 9.41 -5.20 2.78
CA ASN A 32 10.50 -5.16 1.80
C ASN A 32 10.01 -4.70 0.41
N LEU A 33 8.89 -5.23 -0.07
CA LEU A 33 8.30 -4.83 -1.35
C LEU A 33 7.94 -3.35 -1.36
N LEU A 34 7.32 -2.86 -0.29
CA LEU A 34 6.94 -1.46 -0.17
C LEU A 34 8.18 -0.57 0.00
N ARG A 35 9.11 -0.87 0.91
CA ARG A 35 10.31 -0.05 1.20
C ARG A 35 11.25 0.16 0.00
N GLN A 36 11.23 -0.72 -0.99
CA GLN A 36 12.04 -0.56 -2.21
C GLN A 36 11.55 0.56 -3.15
N VAL A 37 10.35 1.11 -2.93
CA VAL A 37 9.72 2.13 -3.79
C VAL A 37 9.99 3.57 -3.29
N ASN A 38 11.13 4.16 -3.64
CA ASN A 38 11.41 5.56 -3.26
C ASN A 38 10.54 6.56 -4.01
N THR A 39 10.27 6.29 -5.28
CA THR A 39 9.30 7.04 -6.09
C THR A 39 8.40 6.07 -6.83
N MET A 40 7.16 6.49 -7.09
CA MET A 40 6.22 5.75 -7.92
C MET A 40 5.39 6.72 -8.75
N SER A 41 5.10 6.34 -9.99
CA SER A 41 4.09 6.97 -10.83
C SER A 41 3.21 5.91 -11.45
N ALA A 42 1.90 6.11 -11.43
CA ALA A 42 0.94 5.19 -12.04
C ALA A 42 -0.34 5.91 -12.44
N THR A 43 -1.09 5.30 -13.35
CA THR A 43 -2.53 5.57 -13.47
C THR A 43 -3.26 4.54 -12.63
N VAL A 44 -4.29 4.95 -11.90
CA VAL A 44 -5.10 4.07 -11.05
C VAL A 44 -6.52 4.09 -11.55
N GLN A 45 -7.09 2.89 -11.77
CA GLN A 45 -8.53 2.74 -11.93
C GLN A 45 -9.13 2.42 -10.56
N GLN A 46 -10.05 3.26 -10.11
CA GLN A 46 -10.82 3.06 -8.90
C GLN A 46 -12.21 2.53 -9.22
N LEU A 47 -12.66 1.52 -8.47
CA LEU A 47 -14.06 1.10 -8.43
C LEU A 47 -14.54 1.07 -6.98
N ILE A 48 -15.65 1.75 -6.69
CA ILE A 48 -16.35 1.65 -5.40
C ILE A 48 -17.66 0.92 -5.64
N VAL A 49 -17.85 -0.18 -4.91
CA VAL A 49 -18.98 -1.08 -5.05
C VAL A 49 -19.73 -1.18 -3.73
N GLU A 50 -21.04 -1.01 -3.77
CA GLU A 50 -21.93 -1.14 -2.62
C GLU A 50 -22.05 -2.59 -2.12
N SER A 51 -22.62 -2.75 -0.93
CA SER A 51 -22.78 -4.06 -0.29
C SER A 51 -23.62 -5.07 -1.10
N ASP A 52 -24.51 -4.57 -1.96
CA ASP A 52 -25.36 -5.35 -2.86
C ASP A 52 -24.70 -5.68 -4.22
N GLY A 53 -23.49 -5.15 -4.47
CA GLY A 53 -22.75 -5.31 -5.72
C GLY A 53 -22.99 -4.21 -6.75
N ALA A 54 -23.80 -3.19 -6.46
CA ALA A 54 -23.98 -2.05 -7.35
C ALA A 54 -22.69 -1.21 -7.43
N LEU A 55 -22.30 -0.82 -8.63
CA LEU A 55 -21.19 0.12 -8.84
C LEU A 55 -21.66 1.52 -8.41
N LEU A 56 -21.03 2.06 -7.37
CA LEU A 56 -21.30 3.41 -6.87
C LEU A 56 -20.48 4.44 -7.65
N GLU A 57 -19.21 4.14 -7.86
CA GLU A 57 -18.27 5.06 -8.50
C GLU A 57 -17.19 4.31 -9.28
N GLU A 58 -16.82 4.86 -10.42
CA GLU A 58 -15.66 4.47 -11.20
C GLU A 58 -14.86 5.73 -11.53
N SER A 59 -13.57 5.73 -11.17
CA SER A 59 -12.72 6.92 -11.27
C SER A 59 -11.36 6.59 -11.88
N SER A 60 -10.85 7.49 -12.72
CA SER A 60 -9.52 7.43 -13.32
C SER A 60 -8.61 8.43 -12.62
N ILE A 61 -7.46 7.98 -12.14
CA ILE A 61 -6.64 8.72 -11.21
C ILE A 61 -5.18 8.72 -11.68
N GLN A 62 -4.54 9.88 -11.65
CA GLN A 62 -3.09 10.00 -11.81
C GLN A 62 -2.45 10.12 -10.43
N MET A 63 -1.47 9.25 -10.15
CA MET A 63 -0.79 9.28 -8.86
C MET A 63 0.73 9.41 -8.98
N HIS A 64 1.31 10.10 -8.00
CA HIS A 64 2.75 10.13 -7.77
C HIS A 64 3.06 10.01 -6.29
N VAL A 65 4.10 9.26 -5.96
CA VAL A 65 4.66 9.14 -4.61
C VAL A 65 6.14 9.45 -4.67
N MET A 66 6.63 10.17 -3.67
CA MET A 66 8.05 10.39 -3.44
C MET A 66 8.33 10.36 -1.95
N ARG A 67 9.10 9.37 -1.50
CA ARG A 67 9.46 9.26 -0.09
C ARG A 67 10.38 10.40 0.37
N PRO A 68 10.31 10.80 1.65
CA PRO A 68 9.48 10.21 2.70
C PRO A 68 7.98 10.58 2.63
N ASP A 69 7.63 11.77 2.17
CA ASP A 69 6.29 12.32 2.45
C ASP A 69 5.56 12.97 1.26
N GLY A 70 6.13 12.91 0.06
CA GLY A 70 5.50 13.41 -1.16
C GLY A 70 4.39 12.48 -1.65
N PHE A 71 3.17 13.00 -1.73
CA PHE A 71 2.03 12.29 -2.31
C PHE A 71 1.22 13.23 -3.21
N TYR A 72 0.81 12.72 -4.37
CA TYR A 72 -0.02 13.41 -5.35
C TYR A 72 -1.05 12.42 -5.87
N TRP A 73 -2.32 12.79 -5.79
CA TRP A 73 -3.45 11.99 -6.22
C TRP A 73 -4.46 12.89 -6.90
N LYS A 74 -4.52 12.78 -8.22
CA LYS A 74 -5.43 13.57 -9.05
C LYS A 74 -6.48 12.67 -9.66
N THR A 75 -7.71 12.77 -9.18
CA THR A 75 -8.87 12.23 -9.88
C THR A 75 -9.10 13.04 -11.15
N LEU A 76 -9.12 12.38 -12.29
CA LEU A 76 -9.34 12.99 -13.60
C LEU A 76 -10.82 12.97 -13.98
N GLU A 77 -11.49 11.85 -13.71
CA GLU A 77 -12.90 11.60 -13.98
C GLU A 77 -13.51 10.79 -12.83
N PRO A 78 -14.82 10.94 -12.55
CA PRO A 78 -15.75 11.88 -13.21
C PRO A 78 -15.67 13.30 -12.63
N PHE A 79 -15.21 13.45 -11.39
CA PHE A 79 -15.09 14.73 -10.70
C PHE A 79 -13.63 15.02 -10.39
N SER A 80 -13.14 16.14 -10.91
CA SER A 80 -11.73 16.50 -10.76
C SER A 80 -11.44 16.88 -9.32
N GLU A 81 -10.48 16.21 -8.71
CA GLU A 81 -10.00 16.53 -7.37
C GLU A 81 -8.50 16.26 -7.31
N LEU A 82 -7.76 17.15 -6.66
CA LEU A 82 -6.35 16.98 -6.40
C LEU A 82 -6.11 16.94 -4.89
N LEU A 83 -5.62 15.81 -4.40
CA LEU A 83 -5.02 15.67 -3.09
C LEU A 83 -3.50 15.67 -3.26
N VAL A 84 -2.80 16.60 -2.63
CA VAL A 84 -1.34 16.70 -2.73
C VAL A 84 -0.74 17.11 -1.40
N THR A 85 0.39 16.49 -1.04
CA THR A 85 1.14 16.85 0.15
C THR A 85 2.64 16.76 -0.09
N ASN A 86 3.37 17.64 0.57
CA ASN A 86 4.83 17.64 0.68
C ASN A 86 5.32 17.07 2.03
N GLY A 87 4.41 16.51 2.84
CA GLY A 87 4.70 16.00 4.18
C GLY A 87 4.51 16.98 5.33
N THR A 88 4.25 18.25 5.05
CA THR A 88 3.91 19.24 6.09
C THR A 88 2.49 19.76 5.93
N ILE A 89 2.05 19.94 4.68
CA ILE A 89 0.76 20.51 4.35
C ILE A 89 0.04 19.55 3.42
N LEU A 90 -1.25 19.33 3.65
CA LEU A 90 -2.16 18.70 2.70
C LEU A 90 -2.98 19.79 2.02
N TRP A 91 -3.02 19.75 0.68
CA TRP A 91 -3.93 20.53 -0.12
C TRP A 91 -4.95 19.60 -0.77
N SER A 92 -6.22 19.93 -0.59
CA SER A 92 -7.35 19.28 -1.27
C SER A 92 -8.01 20.33 -2.17
N TYR A 93 -7.78 20.22 -3.48
CA TYR A 93 -8.25 21.18 -4.47
C TYR A 93 -9.34 20.59 -5.35
N GLN A 94 -10.48 21.27 -5.39
CA GLN A 94 -11.65 20.90 -6.18
C GLN A 94 -11.92 22.03 -7.19
N PRO A 95 -11.47 21.88 -8.46
CA PRO A 95 -11.61 22.93 -9.48
C PRO A 95 -13.06 23.34 -9.73
N ASP A 96 -13.99 22.38 -9.73
CA ASP A 96 -15.41 22.63 -10.04
C ASP A 96 -16.10 23.47 -8.96
N LEU A 97 -15.60 23.41 -7.72
CA LEU A 97 -16.06 24.25 -6.62
C LEU A 97 -15.23 25.53 -6.47
N GLU A 98 -14.19 25.72 -7.30
CA GLU A 98 -13.21 26.79 -7.16
C GLU A 98 -12.72 26.91 -5.71
N GLN A 99 -12.38 25.78 -5.07
CA GLN A 99 -12.05 25.73 -3.65
C GLN A 99 -10.78 24.91 -3.38
N VAL A 100 -9.93 25.41 -2.50
CA VAL A 100 -8.85 24.63 -1.87
C VAL A 100 -9.04 24.57 -0.35
N VAL A 101 -8.93 23.37 0.20
CA VAL A 101 -8.82 23.13 1.64
C VAL A 101 -7.36 22.86 1.98
N ILE A 102 -6.86 23.52 3.03
CA ILE A 102 -5.49 23.42 3.50
C ILE A 102 -5.49 22.86 4.91
N GLU A 103 -4.75 21.78 5.13
CA GLU A 103 -4.64 21.11 6.42
C GLU A 103 -3.17 20.88 6.79
N ASN A 104 -2.88 20.78 8.09
CA ASN A 104 -1.59 20.25 8.53
C ASN A 104 -1.56 18.77 8.13
N TRP A 105 -0.48 18.32 7.48
CA TRP A 105 -0.32 16.91 7.19
C TRP A 105 -0.11 16.15 8.50
N ASP A 106 -1.10 15.35 8.86
CA ASP A 106 -0.99 14.38 9.93
C ASP A 106 -1.12 12.99 9.32
N SER A 107 0.04 12.38 9.12
CA SER A 107 0.14 11.02 8.60
C SER A 107 -0.65 9.99 9.40
N SER A 108 -0.88 10.20 10.71
CA SER A 108 -1.64 9.26 11.54
C SER A 108 -3.16 9.34 11.33
N ARG A 109 -3.60 10.40 10.64
CA ARG A 109 -4.98 10.61 10.22
C ARG A 109 -5.17 10.34 8.73
N ALA A 110 -4.09 10.06 8.01
CA ALA A 110 -4.15 9.75 6.60
C ALA A 110 -4.97 8.47 6.43
N GLU A 111 -5.88 8.46 5.46
CA GLU A 111 -6.58 7.23 5.11
C GLU A 111 -5.54 6.15 4.76
N LEU A 112 -5.79 4.91 5.18
CA LEU A 112 -4.87 3.77 5.01
C LEU A 112 -4.23 3.66 3.60
N ALA A 113 -4.95 4.13 2.57
CA ALA A 113 -4.46 4.33 1.21
C ALA A 113 -3.13 5.09 1.15
N ALA A 114 -3.13 6.28 1.75
CA ALA A 114 -2.02 7.21 1.70
C ALA A 114 -0.87 6.71 2.58
N GLU A 115 -1.15 6.02 3.69
CA GLU A 115 -0.12 5.37 4.51
C GLU A 115 0.58 4.22 3.75
N LEU A 116 -0.20 3.33 3.13
CA LEU A 116 0.34 2.24 2.33
C LEU A 116 1.14 2.76 1.14
N LEU A 117 0.63 3.76 0.43
CA LEU A 117 1.26 4.31 -0.77
C LEU A 117 2.45 5.22 -0.47
N SER A 118 2.45 5.96 0.64
CA SER A 118 3.65 6.68 1.11
C SER A 118 4.76 5.72 1.57
N GLY A 119 4.41 4.46 1.84
CA GLY A 119 5.36 3.42 2.22
C GLY A 119 5.83 3.50 3.65
N ARG A 120 5.03 4.14 4.50
CA ARG A 120 5.21 4.13 5.94
C ARG A 120 4.72 2.79 6.47
N THR A 121 5.53 1.75 6.25
CA THR A 121 5.16 0.37 6.61
C THR A 121 5.43 0.02 8.07
N ASP A 122 6.12 0.89 8.78
CA ASP A 122 6.72 0.57 10.08
C ASP A 122 5.64 0.40 11.16
N SER A 123 4.50 1.08 11.02
CA SER A 123 3.31 0.90 11.89
C SER A 123 2.37 -0.22 11.43
N LEU A 124 2.52 -0.77 10.22
CA LEU A 124 1.55 -1.75 9.70
C LEU A 124 1.44 -3.00 10.58
N THR A 125 2.55 -3.43 11.20
CA THR A 125 2.54 -4.58 12.11
C THR A 125 1.98 -4.26 13.49
N GLU A 126 1.91 -2.99 13.86
CA GLU A 126 1.28 -2.53 15.11
C GLU A 126 -0.24 -2.41 14.96
N GLU A 127 -0.72 -2.20 13.74
CA GLU A 127 -2.13 -1.95 13.43
C GLU A 127 -2.84 -3.15 12.77
N TYR A 128 -2.10 -4.03 12.09
CA TYR A 128 -2.66 -5.12 11.30
C TYR A 128 -1.97 -6.46 11.54
N GLU A 129 -2.78 -7.52 11.58
CA GLU A 129 -2.32 -8.88 11.36
C GLU A 129 -2.19 -9.13 9.84
N ILE A 130 -1.01 -9.57 9.39
CA ILE A 130 -0.69 -9.71 7.96
C ILE A 130 -0.49 -11.18 7.60
N PHE A 131 -1.12 -11.60 6.50
CA PHE A 131 -1.06 -12.96 5.98
C PHE A 131 -0.65 -12.95 4.52
N ALA A 132 0.29 -13.80 4.13
CA ALA A 132 0.49 -14.11 2.72
C ALA A 132 -0.61 -15.11 2.29
N GLN A 133 -1.36 -14.79 1.25
CA GLN A 133 -2.38 -15.69 0.70
C GLN A 133 -1.79 -16.70 -0.32
N GLY A 134 -0.47 -16.72 -0.47
CA GLY A 134 0.24 -17.54 -1.45
C GLY A 134 0.30 -16.91 -2.83
N ASN A 135 0.94 -17.61 -3.77
CA ASN A 135 1.12 -17.13 -5.14
C ASN A 135 -0.19 -17.32 -5.94
N ALA A 136 -0.82 -16.22 -6.38
CA ALA A 136 -2.05 -16.25 -7.20
C ALA A 136 -1.76 -16.51 -8.71
N GLY A 137 -0.49 -16.75 -9.04
CA GLY A 137 0.09 -17.00 -10.36
C GLY A 137 1.62 -17.12 -10.19
N GLU A 138 2.40 -17.41 -11.24
CA GLU A 138 3.86 -17.62 -11.10
C GLU A 138 4.58 -16.45 -10.39
N ASN A 139 4.14 -15.21 -10.64
CA ASN A 139 4.79 -14.00 -10.12
C ASN A 139 3.87 -13.07 -9.30
N MET A 140 2.63 -13.49 -9.01
CA MET A 140 1.70 -12.69 -8.21
C MET A 140 1.72 -13.11 -6.75
N VAL A 141 1.91 -12.15 -5.84
CA VAL A 141 1.81 -12.34 -4.39
C VAL A 141 0.73 -11.43 -3.83
N VAL A 142 -0.09 -11.98 -2.92
CA VAL A 142 -1.16 -11.22 -2.25
C VAL A 142 -0.96 -11.25 -0.74
N PHE A 143 -0.97 -10.08 -0.13
CA PHE A 143 -0.97 -9.89 1.31
C PHE A 143 -2.35 -9.47 1.78
N GLN A 144 -2.88 -10.17 2.77
CA GLN A 144 -4.12 -9.81 3.45
C GLN A 144 -3.78 -9.18 4.78
N LEU A 145 -4.28 -7.97 5.02
CA LEU A 145 -4.17 -7.25 6.28
C LEU A 145 -5.53 -7.28 6.98
N ARG A 146 -5.54 -7.61 8.26
CA ARG A 146 -6.71 -7.56 9.14
C ARG A 146 -6.45 -6.58 10.28
N PRO A 147 -7.27 -5.53 10.45
CA PRO A 147 -7.03 -4.57 11.51
C PRO A 147 -7.15 -5.24 12.88
N LEU A 148 -6.24 -4.88 13.78
CA LEU A 148 -6.26 -5.30 15.18
C LEU A 148 -7.31 -4.48 15.97
N ASP A 149 -7.55 -3.23 15.56
CA ASP A 149 -8.60 -2.39 16.16
C ASP A 149 -10.00 -2.79 15.66
N GLN A 150 -10.87 -3.13 16.61
CA GLN A 150 -12.26 -3.46 16.36
C GLN A 150 -13.10 -2.25 15.91
N ASN A 151 -12.62 -1.02 16.08
CA ASN A 151 -13.26 0.19 15.59
C ASN A 151 -12.83 0.59 14.18
N SER A 152 -11.86 -0.12 13.57
CA SER A 152 -11.44 0.15 12.19
C SER A 152 -12.62 0.14 11.22
N LEU A 153 -12.65 1.06 10.27
CA LEU A 153 -13.66 1.08 9.20
C LEU A 153 -13.53 -0.14 8.28
N TYR A 154 -12.31 -0.67 8.17
CA TYR A 154 -11.97 -1.79 7.34
C TYR A 154 -12.26 -3.12 8.05
N ARG A 155 -12.79 -4.07 7.29
CA ARG A 155 -12.85 -5.48 7.66
C ARG A 155 -11.59 -6.22 7.21
N ARG A 156 -11.06 -5.86 6.04
CA ARG A 156 -9.90 -6.49 5.42
C ARG A 156 -9.32 -5.58 4.34
N ILE A 157 -8.01 -5.62 4.18
CA ILE A 157 -7.31 -5.09 3.01
C ILE A 157 -6.56 -6.22 2.32
N ASN A 158 -6.60 -6.28 0.99
CA ASN A 158 -5.68 -7.12 0.22
C ASN A 158 -4.79 -6.23 -0.64
N ILE A 159 -3.49 -6.48 -0.61
CA ILE A 159 -2.48 -5.79 -1.41
C ILE A 159 -1.83 -6.83 -2.30
N SER A 160 -1.90 -6.62 -3.61
CA SER A 160 -1.37 -7.53 -4.61
C SER A 160 -0.18 -6.91 -5.30
N PHE A 161 0.85 -7.74 -5.55
CA PHE A 161 2.01 -7.36 -6.34
C PHE A 161 2.17 -8.34 -7.50
N ASP A 162 2.57 -7.84 -8.66
CA ASP A 162 2.99 -8.63 -9.81
C ASP A 162 4.45 -8.30 -10.15
N ASN A 163 5.33 -9.30 -10.15
CA ASN A 163 6.77 -9.10 -10.33
C ASN A 163 7.36 -8.03 -9.40
N ALA A 164 6.93 -8.03 -8.13
CA ALA A 164 7.28 -7.04 -7.09
C ALA A 164 6.78 -5.59 -7.33
N ALA A 165 6.08 -5.32 -8.43
CA ALA A 165 5.40 -4.03 -8.64
C ALA A 165 4.00 -4.06 -8.01
N LEU A 166 3.58 -2.95 -7.40
CA LEU A 166 2.24 -2.82 -6.83
C LEU A 166 1.19 -2.98 -7.96
N PHE A 167 0.31 -3.96 -7.81
CA PHE A 167 -0.67 -4.32 -8.82
C PHE A 167 -2.07 -3.85 -8.43
N SER A 168 -2.53 -4.18 -7.22
CA SER A 168 -3.84 -3.75 -6.75
C SER A 168 -3.92 -3.60 -5.23
N ILE A 169 -4.86 -2.78 -4.78
CA ILE A 169 -5.30 -2.70 -3.39
C ILE A 169 -6.82 -2.87 -3.37
N HIS A 170 -7.31 -3.79 -2.54
CA HIS A 170 -8.73 -4.03 -2.33
C HIS A 170 -9.06 -3.74 -0.87
N LEU A 171 -9.99 -2.80 -0.64
CA LEU A 171 -10.48 -2.43 0.67
C LEU A 171 -11.89 -2.98 0.85
N ASP A 172 -12.07 -3.83 1.86
CA ASP A 172 -13.38 -4.31 2.28
C ASP A 172 -13.79 -3.55 3.53
N ASN A 173 -14.84 -2.72 3.46
CA ASN A 173 -15.36 -1.98 4.61
C ASN A 173 -16.35 -2.83 5.42
N LYS A 174 -16.53 -2.50 6.71
CA LYS A 174 -17.46 -3.20 7.61
C LYS A 174 -18.93 -3.02 7.21
N ASN A 175 -19.27 -1.92 6.57
CA ASN A 175 -20.61 -1.67 6.02
C ASN A 175 -20.91 -2.50 4.75
N GLY A 176 -19.93 -3.26 4.24
CA GLY A 176 -20.07 -4.10 3.05
C GLY A 176 -19.63 -3.43 1.75
N GLN A 177 -19.39 -2.11 1.76
CA GLN A 177 -18.80 -1.41 0.62
C GLN A 177 -17.38 -1.94 0.35
N LYS A 178 -16.99 -1.95 -0.92
CA LYS A 178 -15.67 -2.38 -1.37
C LYS A 178 -15.06 -1.35 -2.30
N THR A 179 -13.78 -1.09 -2.12
CA THR A 179 -12.99 -0.24 -3.02
C THR A 179 -11.89 -1.06 -3.66
N LEU A 180 -11.74 -0.95 -4.97
CA LEU A 180 -10.62 -1.49 -5.74
C LEU A 180 -9.79 -0.34 -6.29
N TRP A 181 -8.48 -0.37 -6.06
CA TRP A 181 -7.49 0.39 -6.82
C TRP A 181 -6.64 -0.56 -7.65
N GLN A 182 -6.74 -0.43 -8.96
CA GLN A 182 -5.92 -1.14 -9.92
C GLN A 182 -4.83 -0.21 -10.46
N PHE A 183 -3.57 -0.55 -10.21
CA PHE A 183 -2.43 0.26 -10.65
C PHE A 183 -2.00 -0.20 -12.05
N ASN A 184 -2.00 0.74 -12.99
CA ASN A 184 -1.66 0.51 -14.38
C ASN A 184 -0.28 1.10 -14.69
N GLN A 185 0.58 0.25 -15.24
CA GLN A 185 1.94 0.60 -15.69
C GLN A 185 2.79 1.32 -14.62
N PRO A 186 2.84 0.83 -13.36
CA PRO A 186 3.59 1.50 -12.30
C PRO A 186 5.07 1.65 -12.67
N GLN A 187 5.57 2.88 -12.63
CA GLN A 187 6.97 3.21 -12.82
C GLN A 187 7.57 3.55 -11.45
N ILE A 188 8.48 2.70 -10.98
CA ILE A 188 9.14 2.89 -9.68
C ILE A 188 10.56 3.42 -9.82
N ASN A 189 11.01 4.15 -8.81
CA ASN A 189 12.37 4.67 -8.68
C ASN A 189 12.86 5.50 -9.89
N GLN A 190 11.92 6.12 -10.61
CA GLN A 190 12.20 7.13 -11.62
C GLN A 190 12.35 8.51 -10.97
N GLN A 191 13.11 9.40 -11.61
CA GLN A 191 13.26 10.76 -11.12
C GLN A 191 11.92 11.51 -11.22
N LEU A 192 11.47 12.06 -10.08
CA LEU A 192 10.33 12.97 -10.00
C LEU A 192 10.80 14.34 -9.54
N SER A 193 10.18 15.41 -10.06
CA SER A 193 10.45 16.75 -9.55
C SER A 193 9.78 16.92 -8.19
N PRO A 194 10.50 17.39 -7.15
CA PRO A 194 9.88 17.75 -5.86
C PRO A 194 8.77 18.81 -5.97
N ASP A 195 8.80 19.64 -7.02
CA ASP A 195 7.79 20.67 -7.26
C ASP A 195 6.40 20.08 -7.53
N LEU A 196 6.29 18.82 -7.96
CA LEU A 196 5.01 18.13 -8.15
C LEU A 196 4.18 18.07 -6.85
N PHE A 197 4.87 18.08 -5.70
CA PHE A 197 4.26 17.90 -4.38
C PHE A 197 3.97 19.23 -3.67
N ASN A 198 4.26 20.36 -4.30
CA ASN A 198 4.01 21.70 -3.76
C ASN A 198 2.92 22.38 -4.56
N PHE A 199 1.70 22.40 -4.02
CA PHE A 199 0.55 22.97 -4.74
C PHE A 199 0.64 24.49 -4.83
N GLN A 200 0.51 25.00 -6.06
CA GLN A 200 0.34 26.43 -6.30
C GLN A 200 -1.14 26.74 -6.41
N ILE A 201 -1.67 27.44 -5.39
CA ILE A 201 -3.07 27.85 -5.32
C ILE A 201 -3.37 28.81 -6.49
N PRO A 202 -4.31 28.48 -7.38
CA PRO A 202 -4.75 29.38 -8.44
C PRO A 202 -5.28 30.71 -7.89
N PRO A 203 -5.09 31.84 -8.59
CA PRO A 203 -5.66 33.10 -8.15
C PRO A 203 -7.19 33.07 -8.21
N GLY A 204 -7.84 33.64 -7.19
CA GLY A 204 -9.29 33.88 -7.19
C GLY A 204 -10.17 32.72 -6.73
N ILE A 205 -9.60 31.62 -6.25
CA ILE A 205 -10.35 30.50 -5.66
C ILE A 205 -10.57 30.70 -4.16
N ASP A 206 -11.61 30.07 -3.61
CA ASP A 206 -11.89 30.07 -2.18
C ASP A 206 -10.85 29.22 -1.42
N ILE A 207 -10.46 29.69 -0.23
CA ILE A 207 -9.43 29.06 0.59
C ILE A 207 -10.01 28.79 1.97
N VAL A 208 -10.10 27.50 2.31
CA VAL A 208 -10.43 27.03 3.66
C VAL A 208 -9.15 26.56 4.33
N ASP A 209 -8.62 27.35 5.27
CA ASP A 209 -7.39 27.01 6.00
C ASP A 209 -7.73 26.45 7.39
N ASN A 210 -7.52 25.14 7.56
CA ASN A 210 -7.77 24.39 8.79
C ASN A 210 -6.48 24.08 9.56
N ARG A 211 -5.34 24.67 9.18
CA ARG A 211 -4.08 24.46 9.89
C ARG A 211 -4.17 25.00 11.31
N VAL A 212 -3.74 24.19 12.27
CA VAL A 212 -3.59 24.61 13.66
C VAL A 212 -2.20 25.24 13.82
N SER A 213 -2.15 26.47 14.32
CA SER A 213 -0.88 27.09 14.73
C SER A 213 -0.24 26.25 15.83
N GLN A 214 1.00 25.79 15.62
CA GLN A 214 1.79 25.26 16.72
C GLN A 214 2.21 26.44 17.60
N GLU A 215 1.64 26.55 18.80
CA GLU A 215 2.11 27.47 19.85
C GLU A 215 3.41 26.98 20.49
#